data_AF-A0A8J7GP83-F1
#
_entry.id   AF-A0A8J7GP83-F1
#
_cell.length_a   1.000
_cell.length_b   1.000
_cell.length_c   1.000
_cell.angle_alpha   90.00
_cell.angle_beta   90.00
_cell.angle_gamma   90.00
#
_symmetry.space_group_name_H-M   'P 1'
#
loop_
_entity.id
_entity.type
_entity.pdbx_description
1 polymer ?
#
loop_
_entity_poly.entity_id
_entity_poly.type
_entity_poly.pdbx_seq_one_letter_code
_entity_poly.pdbx_strand_id
1 'polypeptide(L)' 'SLMQKASAAIAPLQDAADLDMATEAESALLVAWKTYRVLLNRVDISTAPDIEWPEQPQ' A
#
# COMPACT_ATOMS: atom_id res chain seq x y z
N SER A 1 12.85 -0.35 1.98
CA SER A 1 12.25 -1.28 1.01
C SER A 1 10.90 -0.75 0.52
N LEU A 2 10.34 -1.31 -0.56
CA LEU A 2 8.98 -0.96 -1.02
C LEU A 2 7.91 -1.24 0.07
N MET A 3 8.11 -2.30 0.87
CA MET A 3 7.25 -2.62 2.01
C MET A 3 7.26 -1.54 3.10
N GLN A 4 8.44 -0.99 3.44
CA GLN A 4 8.54 0.09 4.43
C GLN A 4 7.86 1.37 3.95
N LYS A 5 7.98 1.72 2.66
CA LYS A 5 7.29 2.87 2.08
C LYS A 5 5.77 2.70 2.15
N ALA A 6 5.26 1.53 1.77
CA ALA A 6 3.84 1.23 1.87
C ALA A 6 3.34 1.32 3.32
N SER A 7 4.07 0.75 4.28
CA SER A 7 3.69 0.85 5.70
C SER A 7 3.73 2.28 6.24
N ALA A 8 4.70 3.11 5.80
CA ALA A 8 4.78 4.51 6.19
C ALA A 8 3.62 5.36 5.62
N ALA A 9 3.14 5.05 4.41
CA ALA A 9 1.96 5.70 3.83
C ALA A 9 0.65 5.22 4.51
N ILE A 10 0.57 3.94 4.88
CA ILE A 10 -0.61 3.36 5.53
C ILE A 10 -0.80 3.90 6.95
N ALA A 11 0.28 4.11 7.71
CA ALA A 11 0.20 4.49 9.13
C ALA A 11 -0.71 5.70 9.40
N PRO A 12 -0.49 6.90 8.81
CA PRO A 12 -1.34 8.06 9.07
C PRO A 12 -2.78 7.88 8.56
N LEU A 13 -2.97 7.17 7.44
CA LEU A 13 -4.31 6.89 6.89
C LEU A 13 -5.09 5.92 7.80
N GLN A 14 -4.39 4.96 8.40
CA GLN A 14 -4.96 4.04 9.37
C GLN A 14 -5.30 4.77 10.66
N ASP A 15 -4.42 5.64 11.15
CA ASP A 15 -4.71 6.47 12.33
C ASP A 15 -5.97 7.32 12.11
N ALA A 16 -6.11 7.95 10.94
CA ALA A 16 -7.31 8.71 10.57
C ALA A 16 -8.57 7.82 10.53
N ALA A 17 -8.48 6.61 9.99
CA ALA A 17 -9.59 5.67 9.95
C ALA A 17 -9.97 5.16 11.36
N ASP A 18 -8.98 4.87 12.20
CA ASP A 18 -9.18 4.38 13.57
C ASP A 18 -9.77 5.46 14.50
N LEU A 19 -9.54 6.73 14.18
CA LEU A 19 -10.10 7.88 14.89
C LEU A 19 -11.43 8.38 14.31
N ASP A 20 -12.00 7.69 13.31
CA ASP A 20 -13.19 8.13 12.55
C ASP A 20 -13.03 9.54 11.93
N MET A 21 -11.79 9.93 11.63
CA MET A 21 -11.41 11.23 11.04
C MET A 21 -11.12 11.14 9.53
N ALA A 22 -11.05 9.93 8.98
CA ALA A 22 -10.72 9.73 7.58
C ALA A 22 -11.80 10.29 6.66
N THR A 23 -11.37 11.10 5.70
CA THR A 23 -12.19 11.47 4.54
C THR A 23 -12.43 10.26 3.64
N GLU A 24 -13.42 10.36 2.74
CA GLU A 24 -13.66 9.34 1.71
C GLU A 24 -12.41 9.10 0.84
N ALA A 25 -11.68 10.17 0.52
CA ALA A 25 -10.44 10.10 -0.25
C ALA A 25 -9.34 9.35 0.50
N GLU A 26 -9.14 9.63 1.79
CA GLU A 26 -8.16 8.92 2.63
C GLU A 26 -8.54 7.45 2.81
N SER A 27 -9.83 7.15 2.92
CA SER A 27 -10.32 5.77 3.02
C SER A 27 -10.05 4.98 1.74
N ALA A 28 -10.33 5.58 0.57
CA ALA A 28 -10.01 4.98 -0.73
C ALA A 28 -8.50 4.78 -0.90
N LEU A 29 -7.69 5.78 -0.50
CA LEU A 29 -6.24 5.73 -0.56
C LEU A 29 -5.67 4.66 0.40
N LEU A 30 -6.24 4.50 1.59
CA LEU A 30 -5.88 3.46 2.56
C LEU A 30 -6.10 2.06 1.97
N VAL A 31 -7.23 1.85 1.30
CA VAL A 31 -7.52 0.58 0.61
C VAL A 31 -6.52 0.33 -0.51
N ALA A 32 -6.21 1.34 -1.34
CA ALA A 32 -5.25 1.22 -2.42
C ALA A 32 -3.85 0.83 -1.89
N TRP A 33 -3.37 1.49 -0.83
CA TRP A 33 -2.09 1.17 -0.21
C TRP A 33 -2.05 -0.22 0.43
N LYS A 34 -3.13 -0.64 1.10
CA LYS A 34 -3.24 -2.00 1.65
C LYS A 34 -3.18 -3.06 0.54
N THR A 35 -3.89 -2.84 -0.57
CA THR A 35 -3.85 -3.71 -1.76
C THR A 35 -2.44 -3.76 -2.34
N TYR A 36 -1.80 -2.62 -2.56
CA TYR A 36 -0.42 -2.54 -3.05
C TYR A 36 0.54 -3.34 -2.15
N ARG A 37 0.45 -3.20 -0.83
CA ARG A 37 1.31 -3.93 0.11
C ARG A 37 1.11 -5.44 0.05
N VAL A 38 -0.13 -5.90 -0.16
CA VAL A 38 -0.44 -7.33 -0.35
C VAL A 38 0.13 -7.85 -1.67
N LEU A 39 -0.08 -7.11 -2.77
CA LEU A 39 0.49 -7.48 -4.07
C LEU A 39 2.01 -7.56 -4.01
N LEU A 40 2.64 -6.57 -3.39
CA LEU A 40 4.08 -6.50 -3.23
C LEU A 40 4.65 -7.69 -2.44
N ASN A 41 3.92 -8.16 -1.42
CA ASN A 41 4.30 -9.35 -0.66
C ASN A 41 4.17 -10.66 -1.47
N ARG A 42 3.32 -10.67 -2.49
CA ARG A 42 3.04 -11.82 -3.36
C ARG A 42 3.86 -11.84 -4.65
N VAL A 43 4.68 -10.82 -4.89
CA VAL A 43 5.54 -10.75 -6.08
C VAL A 43 6.44 -11.99 -6.12
N ASP A 44 6.35 -12.74 -7.21
CA ASP A 44 7.24 -13.85 -7.48
C ASP A 44 8.61 -13.31 -7.93
N ILE A 45 9.60 -13.45 -7.06
CA ILE A 45 10.97 -12.97 -7.32
C ILE A 45 11.78 -13.92 -8.19
N SER A 46 11.23 -15.10 -8.55
CA SER A 46 11.91 -16.09 -9.38
C SER A 46 11.98 -15.70 -10.86
N THR A 47 11.16 -14.73 -11.31
CA THR A 47 11.15 -14.23 -12.69
C THR A 47 12.20 -13.13 -12.94
N ALA A 48 13.13 -12.91 -12.00
CA ALA A 48 14.20 -11.93 -12.17
C ALA A 48 15.03 -12.19 -13.46
N PRO A 49 15.33 -11.15 -14.26
CA PRO A 49 15.14 -9.71 -13.97
C PRO A 49 13.75 -9.14 -14.34
N ASP A 50 12.91 -9.89 -15.05
CA ASP A 50 11.61 -9.46 -15.58
C ASP A 50 10.49 -9.56 -14.53
N ILE A 51 10.71 -8.92 -13.38
CA ILE A 51 9.72 -8.85 -12.30
C ILE A 51 8.73 -7.72 -12.58
N GLU A 52 7.45 -8.06 -12.67
CA GLU A 52 6.36 -7.09 -12.71
C GLU A 52 6.05 -6.59 -11.29
N TRP A 53 6.58 -5.41 -10.96
CA TRP A 53 6.27 -4.76 -9.69
C TRP A 53 4.89 -4.09 -9.76
N PRO A 54 4.05 -4.21 -8.71
CA PRO A 54 2.78 -3.50 -8.66
C PRO A 54 3.00 -1.98 -8.67
N GLU A 55 2.02 -1.23 -9.17
CA GLU A 55 2.07 0.23 -9.20
C GLU A 55 1.75 0.83 -7.84
N GLN A 56 2.48 1.88 -7.46
CA GLN A 56 2.22 2.62 -6.22
C GLN A 56 0.99 3.51 -6.38
N PRO A 57 0.08 3.55 -5.40
CA PRO A 57 -1.02 4.52 -5.37
C PRO A 57 -0.50 5.97 -5.35
N GLN A 58 -1.26 6.88 -5.96
CA GLN A 58 -1.00 8.34 -5.93
C GLN A 58 -2.00 9.07 -5.03
#